data_AF-A0A2H1J4W3-F1
#
_entry.id   AF-A0A2H1J4W3-F1
#
_cell.length_a   1.000
_cell.length_b   1.000
_cell.length_c   1.000
_cell.angle_alpha   90.00
_cell.angle_beta   90.00
_cell.angle_gamma   90.00
#
_symmetry.space_group_name_H-M   'P 1'
#
loop_
_entity.id
_entity.type
_entity.pdbx_description
1 polymer ?
#
loop_
_entity_poly.entity_id
_entity_poly.type
_entity_poly.pdbx_seq_one_letter_code
_entity_poly.pdbx_strand_id
1 'polypeptide(L)'
;MSDSTETTGSPTTDNGTTAEQAEVVDSAQDSTAADAARNSAETTAQGTAESTAEGSTASTAEPSDGTAVKDDSADAASSRPSRTELLEEEGDIAADYLEELLDVTDLDGDIDIDVADGRAQLAILNDDGDDGLDVLVGRDGQVLTALQELTRLTVQAQTGQRSWLMLDIDGYRDRRKDDLRKVASEAVESVQSEGRTVSLRPMNSFERKVVHDVVAKAGLRSESEGEGDHRHVVVHPA
;
A
#
# COMPACT_ATOMS: atom_id res chain seq x y z
N MET A 1 -34.21 58.99 -60.44
CA MET A 1 -34.58 58.40 -61.75
C MET A 1 -34.67 56.90 -61.56
N SER A 2 -35.60 56.26 -62.27
CA SER A 2 -35.90 54.81 -62.27
C SER A 2 -34.66 53.96 -62.68
N ASP A 3 -34.63 52.62 -62.56
CA ASP A 3 -35.72 51.63 -62.45
C ASP A 3 -35.21 50.28 -61.86
N SER A 4 -36.14 49.38 -61.52
CA SER A 4 -36.16 47.89 -61.42
C SER A 4 -34.85 47.07 -61.64
N THR A 5 -34.61 45.93 -60.96
CA THR A 5 -35.44 44.69 -61.00
C THR A 5 -35.44 43.83 -59.72
N GLU A 6 -36.51 43.02 -59.55
CA GLU A 6 -36.78 42.10 -58.43
C GLU A 6 -36.16 40.68 -58.56
N THR A 7 -36.44 39.83 -57.55
CA THR A 7 -36.63 38.35 -57.65
C THR A 7 -35.36 37.48 -57.64
N THR A 8 -35.21 36.38 -56.86
CA THR A 8 -36.05 35.63 -55.87
C THR A 8 -35.15 34.84 -54.91
N GLY A 9 -35.62 34.46 -53.70
CA GLY A 9 -34.97 33.40 -52.90
C GLY A 9 -35.25 33.39 -51.39
N SER A 10 -36.38 32.83 -50.97
CA SER A 10 -36.81 32.64 -49.56
C SER A 10 -36.25 31.31 -48.96
N PRO A 11 -36.65 30.82 -47.75
CA PRO A 11 -36.93 31.44 -46.43
C PRO A 11 -36.27 30.63 -45.26
N THR A 12 -36.80 30.76 -44.02
CA THR A 12 -36.89 29.71 -42.96
C THR A 12 -35.63 29.45 -42.10
N THR A 13 -35.65 29.39 -40.76
CA THR A 13 -36.61 29.72 -39.66
C THR A 13 -35.75 29.99 -38.40
N ASP A 14 -36.02 30.97 -37.55
CA ASP A 14 -36.88 30.88 -36.34
C ASP A 14 -36.72 29.61 -35.48
N ASN A 15 -36.46 29.82 -34.18
CA ASN A 15 -36.90 28.93 -33.11
C ASN A 15 -36.77 29.62 -31.75
N GLY A 16 -37.88 30.19 -31.26
CA GLY A 16 -38.02 30.66 -29.89
C GLY A 16 -38.97 29.78 -29.06
N THR A 17 -38.47 29.34 -27.89
CA THR A 17 -39.17 29.52 -26.60
C THR A 17 -40.47 28.73 -26.28
N THR A 18 -40.35 27.84 -25.27
CA THR A 18 -41.32 27.52 -24.17
C THR A 18 -42.29 26.32 -24.26
N ALA A 19 -42.15 25.43 -23.25
CA ALA A 19 -43.12 24.49 -22.60
C ALA A 19 -43.85 23.44 -23.49
N GLU A 20 -44.31 22.26 -23.03
CA GLU A 20 -44.96 21.90 -21.76
C GLU A 20 -45.18 20.35 -21.63
N GLN A 21 -45.28 19.84 -20.39
CA GLN A 21 -45.94 18.61 -19.88
C GLN A 21 -45.90 17.21 -20.60
N ALA A 22 -45.39 16.23 -19.83
CA ALA A 22 -45.95 14.90 -19.45
C ALA A 22 -46.68 13.95 -20.43
N GLU A 23 -46.31 12.66 -20.39
CA GLU A 23 -47.19 11.51 -20.68
C GLU A 23 -46.91 10.31 -19.74
N VAL A 24 -47.83 9.33 -19.68
CA VAL A 24 -47.98 8.33 -18.60
C VAL A 24 -48.29 6.93 -19.16
N VAL A 25 -47.58 5.89 -18.70
CA VAL A 25 -47.89 4.44 -18.80
C VAL A 25 -47.02 3.73 -17.75
N ASP A 26 -47.45 2.88 -16.80
CA ASP A 26 -48.58 1.92 -16.69
C ASP A 26 -48.49 0.75 -17.70
N SER A 27 -48.49 -0.55 -17.34
CA SER A 27 -48.50 -1.24 -16.04
C SER A 27 -48.06 -2.72 -16.18
N ALA A 28 -47.69 -3.37 -15.06
CA ALA A 28 -47.96 -4.79 -14.72
C ALA A 28 -47.42 -5.96 -15.61
N GLN A 29 -47.25 -7.21 -15.17
CA GLN A 29 -47.08 -7.89 -13.86
C GLN A 29 -46.57 -9.35 -14.12
N ASP A 30 -46.40 -10.12 -13.03
CA ASP A 30 -46.34 -11.61 -12.97
C ASP A 30 -45.00 -12.28 -13.36
N SER A 31 -44.24 -13.03 -12.54
CA SER A 31 -44.36 -13.74 -11.24
C SER A 31 -44.40 -15.28 -11.30
N THR A 32 -43.76 -15.90 -10.29
CA THR A 32 -43.65 -17.37 -10.04
C THR A 32 -42.83 -18.18 -11.07
N ALA A 33 -42.25 -19.35 -10.76
CA ALA A 33 -42.39 -20.20 -9.56
C ALA A 33 -41.05 -20.84 -9.13
N ALA A 34 -41.02 -21.37 -7.91
CA ALA A 34 -39.91 -22.15 -7.37
C ALA A 34 -40.28 -23.64 -7.24
N ASP A 35 -39.23 -24.45 -7.01
CA ASP A 35 -39.19 -25.71 -6.26
C ASP A 35 -39.04 -27.07 -7.01
N ALA A 36 -38.33 -27.97 -6.31
CA ALA A 36 -38.22 -29.42 -6.42
C ALA A 36 -37.40 -30.05 -7.57
N ALA A 37 -36.16 -30.47 -7.26
CA ALA A 37 -35.89 -31.91 -7.07
C ALA A 37 -34.50 -32.25 -6.44
N ARG A 38 -34.53 -32.67 -5.17
CA ARG A 38 -33.91 -33.90 -4.61
C ARG A 38 -32.43 -34.22 -4.93
N ASN A 39 -31.62 -34.30 -3.87
CA ASN A 39 -31.05 -35.62 -3.53
C ASN A 39 -31.00 -35.84 -2.01
N SER A 40 -31.13 -37.08 -1.58
CA SER A 40 -31.47 -37.45 -0.20
C SER A 40 -30.24 -37.71 0.68
N ALA A 41 -30.37 -37.38 1.97
CA ALA A 41 -29.49 -37.92 3.01
C ALA A 41 -29.96 -39.33 3.41
N GLU A 42 -29.02 -40.21 3.78
CA GLU A 42 -29.32 -41.41 4.57
C GLU A 42 -28.44 -41.44 5.83
N THR A 43 -29.09 -41.76 6.94
CA THR A 43 -28.59 -41.68 8.31
C THR A 43 -28.02 -43.02 8.75
N THR A 44 -26.96 -43.02 9.57
CA THR A 44 -26.80 -43.99 10.68
C THR A 44 -26.01 -43.34 11.81
N ALA A 45 -26.40 -43.65 13.05
CA ALA A 45 -25.92 -43.02 14.28
C ALA A 45 -25.14 -44.00 15.18
N GLN A 46 -24.78 -43.55 16.38
CA GLN A 46 -24.07 -44.24 17.47
C GLN A 46 -22.52 -44.27 17.30
N GLY A 47 -21.72 -43.98 18.34
CA GLY A 47 -22.07 -43.43 19.65
C GLY A 47 -20.92 -43.46 20.67
N THR A 48 -21.12 -42.77 21.80
CA THR A 48 -20.53 -43.03 23.14
C THR A 48 -19.06 -42.65 23.41
N ALA A 49 -18.92 -41.67 24.32
CA ALA A 49 -17.90 -41.45 25.36
C ALA A 49 -16.45 -41.96 25.24
N GLU A 50 -15.48 -41.11 25.61
CA GLU A 50 -14.82 -41.25 26.94
C GLU A 50 -14.22 -39.91 27.43
N SER A 51 -14.04 -39.75 28.74
CA SER A 51 -13.53 -38.55 29.40
C SER A 51 -12.86 -38.88 30.74
N THR A 52 -11.53 -38.76 30.82
CA THR A 52 -10.74 -38.56 32.07
C THR A 52 -9.34 -38.06 31.67
N ALA A 53 -8.79 -36.99 32.29
CA ALA A 53 -7.79 -37.03 33.39
C ALA A 53 -6.52 -37.85 33.06
N GLU A 54 -5.26 -37.46 33.28
CA GLU A 54 -4.56 -36.32 33.93
C GLU A 54 -3.13 -36.25 33.30
N GLY A 55 -2.15 -35.37 33.63
CA GLY A 55 -1.97 -34.32 34.64
C GLY A 55 -0.46 -34.11 34.92
N SER A 56 -0.05 -33.06 35.66
CA SER A 56 1.32 -32.86 36.22
C SER A 56 2.47 -32.53 35.23
N THR A 57 3.48 -31.67 35.48
CA THR A 57 3.78 -30.67 36.54
C THR A 57 5.00 -29.80 36.14
N ALA A 58 5.01 -28.51 36.55
CA ALA A 58 6.17 -27.68 36.96
C ALA A 58 7.38 -27.50 35.96
N SER A 59 8.25 -26.47 36.07
CA SER A 59 8.48 -25.46 37.11
C SER A 59 9.14 -24.18 36.55
N THR A 60 8.68 -23.02 37.05
CA THR A 60 9.44 -21.82 37.49
C THR A 60 10.90 -21.61 37.05
N ALA A 61 11.20 -20.44 36.45
CA ALA A 61 11.98 -19.34 37.08
C ALA A 61 12.35 -18.19 36.12
N GLU A 62 12.05 -16.94 36.51
CA GLU A 62 12.89 -15.78 36.16
C GLU A 62 14.00 -15.63 37.23
N PRO A 63 15.12 -14.94 36.93
CA PRO A 63 15.30 -13.65 37.60
C PRO A 63 16.06 -12.54 36.82
N SER A 64 15.65 -11.31 37.15
CA SER A 64 16.34 -10.01 37.21
C SER A 64 17.84 -9.84 36.85
N ASP A 65 18.08 -8.79 36.06
CA ASP A 65 18.92 -7.60 36.33
C ASP A 65 20.41 -7.73 36.79
N GLY A 66 21.29 -7.14 35.98
CA GLY A 66 22.30 -6.18 36.47
C GLY A 66 23.58 -6.69 37.15
N THR A 67 24.66 -6.88 36.37
CA THR A 67 26.04 -6.51 36.78
C THR A 67 26.92 -6.31 35.55
N ALA A 68 27.64 -5.18 35.50
CA ALA A 68 28.58 -4.89 34.43
C ALA A 68 29.88 -5.71 34.58
N VAL A 69 30.31 -6.35 33.51
CA VAL A 69 31.66 -6.92 33.39
C VAL A 69 32.40 -6.13 32.32
N LYS A 70 33.42 -5.37 32.74
CA LYS A 70 34.49 -4.95 31.84
C LYS A 70 35.33 -6.18 31.56
N ASP A 71 35.42 -6.61 30.32
CA ASP A 71 36.47 -7.50 29.87
C ASP A 71 37.45 -6.68 29.03
N ASP A 72 38.60 -6.36 29.64
CA ASP A 72 39.70 -5.62 29.04
C ASP A 72 40.83 -6.63 28.83
N SER A 73 40.62 -7.52 27.87
CA SER A 73 41.51 -8.66 27.55
C SER A 73 41.91 -8.60 26.07
N ALA A 74 42.97 -7.86 25.79
CA ALA A 74 43.61 -7.86 24.47
C ALA A 74 44.41 -9.15 24.27
N ASP A 75 43.91 -10.06 23.44
CA ASP A 75 44.71 -11.13 22.82
C ASP A 75 44.19 -11.45 21.40
N ALA A 76 45.07 -11.95 20.53
CA ALA A 76 44.93 -11.81 19.08
C ALA A 76 44.02 -12.85 18.40
N ALA A 77 42.77 -12.49 18.10
CA ALA A 77 41.94 -13.17 17.11
C ALA A 77 40.77 -12.30 16.58
N SER A 78 40.97 -11.57 15.47
CA SER A 78 39.86 -11.01 14.69
C SER A 78 40.03 -11.32 13.21
N SER A 79 39.33 -12.36 12.76
CA SER A 79 39.20 -12.76 11.34
C SER A 79 37.73 -12.89 10.93
N ARG A 80 36.82 -12.26 11.69
CA ARG A 80 35.40 -12.17 11.38
C ARG A 80 35.09 -10.69 11.16
N PRO A 81 34.39 -10.32 10.08
CA PRO A 81 33.99 -8.94 9.89
C PRO A 81 33.09 -8.48 11.04
N SER A 82 33.24 -7.22 11.40
CA SER A 82 32.35 -6.50 12.31
C SER A 82 30.96 -6.35 11.70
N ARG A 83 29.98 -5.98 12.53
CA ARG A 83 28.62 -5.74 12.03
C ARG A 83 28.56 -4.56 11.05
N THR A 84 29.43 -3.56 11.21
CA THR A 84 29.45 -2.40 10.30
C THR A 84 30.02 -2.80 8.93
N GLU A 85 31.16 -3.50 8.89
CA GLU A 85 31.76 -3.99 7.64
C GLU A 85 30.79 -4.91 6.87
N LEU A 86 29.98 -5.73 7.55
CA LEU A 86 28.93 -6.54 6.91
C LEU A 86 27.77 -5.72 6.33
N LEU A 87 27.45 -4.55 6.89
CA LEU A 87 26.40 -3.66 6.39
C LEU A 87 26.91 -2.76 5.26
N GLU A 88 28.19 -2.40 5.29
CA GLU A 88 28.91 -1.75 4.19
C GLU A 88 28.97 -2.72 2.99
N GLU A 89 29.40 -3.98 3.18
CA GLU A 89 29.40 -5.03 2.13
C GLU A 89 27.98 -5.32 1.58
N GLU A 90 26.93 -5.31 2.43
CA GLU A 90 25.52 -5.38 1.98
C GLU A 90 25.12 -4.15 1.15
N GLY A 91 25.64 -2.97 1.46
CA GLY A 91 25.42 -1.73 0.73
C GLY A 91 26.09 -1.74 -0.65
N ASP A 92 27.38 -2.09 -0.71
CA ASP A 92 28.17 -2.14 -1.94
C ASP A 92 27.55 -3.11 -2.96
N ILE A 93 27.23 -4.34 -2.53
CA ILE A 93 26.60 -5.36 -3.41
C ILE A 93 25.21 -4.92 -3.89
N ALA A 94 24.49 -4.14 -3.08
CA ALA A 94 23.19 -3.60 -3.45
C ALA A 94 23.32 -2.43 -4.44
N ALA A 95 24.34 -1.59 -4.29
CA ALA A 95 24.65 -0.50 -5.20
C ALA A 95 25.09 -1.03 -6.56
N ASP A 96 26.05 -1.96 -6.63
CA ASP A 96 26.50 -2.63 -7.87
C ASP A 96 25.31 -3.13 -8.72
N TYR A 97 24.32 -3.77 -8.08
CA TYR A 97 23.13 -4.28 -8.74
C TYR A 97 22.18 -3.18 -9.27
N LEU A 98 22.07 -2.06 -8.54
CA LEU A 98 21.25 -0.93 -8.94
C LEU A 98 21.95 -0.06 -10.00
N GLU A 99 23.27 0.08 -9.95
CA GLU A 99 24.08 0.71 -11.01
C GLU A 99 23.94 -0.06 -12.33
N GLU A 100 24.11 -1.39 -12.33
CA GLU A 100 23.91 -2.22 -13.53
C GLU A 100 22.47 -2.11 -14.06
N LEU A 101 21.47 -2.01 -13.17
CA LEU A 101 20.09 -1.78 -13.57
C LEU A 101 19.91 -0.42 -14.26
N LEU A 102 20.43 0.66 -13.67
CA LEU A 102 20.32 2.02 -14.20
C LEU A 102 20.94 2.12 -15.60
N ASP A 103 22.17 1.63 -15.78
CA ASP A 103 22.87 1.57 -17.08
C ASP A 103 22.08 0.80 -18.15
N VAL A 104 21.55 -0.39 -17.80
CA VAL A 104 20.74 -1.20 -18.72
C VAL A 104 19.41 -0.52 -19.07
N THR A 105 18.88 0.33 -18.19
CA THR A 105 17.63 1.08 -18.42
C THR A 105 17.80 2.45 -19.07
N ASP A 106 19.03 2.94 -19.26
CA ASP A 106 19.33 4.30 -19.75
C ASP A 106 18.67 5.37 -18.85
N LEU A 107 18.84 5.22 -17.52
CA LEU A 107 18.30 6.12 -16.50
C LEU A 107 19.44 6.77 -15.69
N ASP A 108 19.46 8.10 -15.67
CA ASP A 108 20.35 8.88 -14.82
C ASP A 108 19.90 8.82 -13.35
N GLY A 109 20.84 8.56 -12.44
CA GLY A 109 20.61 8.61 -11.01
C GLY A 109 21.86 8.28 -10.20
N ASP A 110 22.11 9.06 -9.15
CA ASP A 110 23.21 8.84 -8.20
C ASP A 110 22.74 7.95 -7.05
N ILE A 111 23.58 7.01 -6.61
CA ILE A 111 23.29 6.07 -5.52
C ILE A 111 24.07 6.48 -4.26
N ASP A 112 23.35 6.93 -3.25
CA ASP A 112 23.86 7.15 -1.90
C ASP A 112 23.70 5.88 -1.05
N ILE A 113 24.75 5.51 -0.31
CA ILE A 113 24.79 4.38 0.63
C ILE A 113 25.02 4.91 2.06
N ASP A 114 24.18 4.50 3.01
CA ASP A 114 24.33 4.81 4.44
C ASP A 114 24.06 3.57 5.33
N VAL A 115 24.57 3.59 6.56
CA VAL A 115 24.36 2.55 7.57
C VAL A 115 23.66 3.13 8.81
N ALA A 116 22.34 3.23 8.72
CA ALA A 116 21.48 3.77 9.76
C ALA A 116 20.45 2.75 10.27
N ASP A 117 20.06 2.84 11.55
CA ASP A 117 19.18 1.91 12.26
C ASP A 117 19.65 0.43 12.29
N GLY A 118 20.95 0.18 12.07
CA GLY A 118 21.53 -1.17 12.11
C GLY A 118 21.21 -2.04 10.88
N ARG A 119 20.90 -1.39 9.76
CA ARG A 119 20.70 -1.92 8.40
C ARG A 119 21.42 -1.01 7.39
N ALA A 120 21.70 -1.51 6.18
CA ALA A 120 22.05 -0.64 5.05
C ALA A 120 20.82 0.16 4.59
N GLN A 121 21.04 1.37 4.07
CA GLN A 121 20.04 2.21 3.45
C GLN A 121 20.63 2.74 2.14
N LEU A 122 19.87 2.60 1.05
CA LEU A 122 20.25 3.09 -0.27
C LEU A 122 19.19 4.10 -0.74
N ALA A 123 19.65 5.20 -1.32
CA ALA A 123 18.81 6.20 -1.96
C ALA A 123 19.29 6.44 -3.38
N ILE A 124 18.37 6.32 -4.36
CA ILE A 124 18.63 6.78 -5.73
C ILE A 124 18.11 8.21 -5.85
N LEU A 125 18.98 9.17 -6.19
CA LEU A 125 18.67 10.58 -6.34
C LEU A 125 18.86 11.01 -7.81
N ASN A 126 18.13 12.04 -8.26
CA ASN A 126 18.37 12.69 -9.54
C ASN A 126 18.48 14.20 -9.35
N ASP A 127 19.70 14.73 -9.36
CA ASP A 127 19.99 16.15 -9.19
C ASP A 127 19.67 17.00 -10.44
N ASP A 128 19.55 16.38 -11.63
CA ASP A 128 19.28 17.09 -12.89
C ASP A 128 17.80 17.48 -13.08
N GLY A 129 16.91 16.97 -12.21
CA GLY A 129 15.51 17.39 -12.14
C GLY A 129 14.62 16.89 -13.29
N ASP A 130 15.02 15.80 -13.96
CA ASP A 130 14.18 15.06 -14.90
C ASP A 130 13.34 13.99 -14.15
N ASP A 131 12.10 13.77 -14.59
CA ASP A 131 11.15 12.84 -13.99
C ASP A 131 11.53 11.35 -14.27
N GLY A 132 12.69 11.07 -14.87
CA GLY A 132 13.14 9.73 -15.29
C GLY A 132 13.03 8.63 -14.21
N LEU A 133 13.31 8.95 -12.93
CA LEU A 133 13.24 7.98 -11.83
C LEU A 133 11.81 7.57 -11.43
N ASP A 134 10.75 8.29 -11.86
CA ASP A 134 9.35 7.93 -11.55
C ASP A 134 8.98 6.53 -12.06
N VAL A 135 9.65 6.04 -13.11
CA VAL A 135 9.44 4.68 -13.63
C VAL A 135 9.87 3.59 -12.63
N LEU A 136 10.93 3.87 -11.85
CA LEU A 136 11.46 2.97 -10.82
C LEU A 136 10.64 3.04 -9.52
N VAL A 137 9.97 4.15 -9.26
CA VAL A 137 8.94 4.24 -8.22
C VAL A 137 7.71 3.43 -8.63
N GLY A 138 7.21 3.70 -9.84
CA GLY A 138 6.01 3.13 -10.40
C GLY A 138 4.73 3.53 -9.65
N ARG A 139 3.59 2.99 -10.09
CA ARG A 139 2.29 3.32 -9.50
C ARG A 139 2.26 2.97 -8.01
N ASP A 140 1.94 3.96 -7.17
CA ASP A 140 1.78 3.81 -5.72
C ASP A 140 3.01 3.13 -5.04
N GLY A 141 4.21 3.26 -5.62
CA GLY A 141 5.47 2.71 -5.07
C GLY A 141 5.65 1.20 -5.28
N GLN A 142 4.86 0.58 -6.17
CA GLN A 142 4.89 -0.86 -6.43
C GLN A 142 6.22 -1.32 -7.04
N VAL A 143 6.81 -0.54 -7.96
CA VAL A 143 8.08 -0.91 -8.60
C VAL A 143 9.23 -0.74 -7.61
N LEU A 144 9.28 0.37 -6.86
CA LEU A 144 10.24 0.57 -5.76
C LEU A 144 10.21 -0.60 -4.75
N THR A 145 9.01 -1.06 -4.39
CA THR A 145 8.86 -2.20 -3.49
C THR A 145 9.39 -3.50 -4.11
N ALA A 146 9.14 -3.74 -5.40
CA ALA A 146 9.68 -4.91 -6.10
C ALA A 146 11.22 -4.85 -6.24
N LEU A 147 11.77 -3.69 -6.62
CA LEU A 147 13.22 -3.45 -6.74
C LEU A 147 13.94 -3.68 -5.42
N GLN A 148 13.39 -3.19 -4.30
CA GLN A 148 13.96 -3.45 -2.97
C GLN A 148 14.05 -4.94 -2.65
N GLU A 149 13.01 -5.73 -2.96
CA GLU A 149 13.03 -7.17 -2.70
C GLU A 149 13.95 -7.93 -3.67
N LEU A 150 14.07 -7.49 -4.93
CA LEU A 150 15.08 -8.03 -5.87
C LEU A 150 16.50 -7.76 -5.38
N THR A 151 16.80 -6.53 -4.97
CA THR A 151 18.12 -6.14 -4.42
C THR A 151 18.46 -6.95 -3.17
N ARG A 152 17.50 -7.12 -2.25
CA ARG A 152 17.65 -8.00 -1.07
C ARG A 152 17.96 -9.46 -1.43
N LEU A 153 17.33 -9.98 -2.49
CA LEU A 153 17.59 -11.33 -2.99
C LEU A 153 18.98 -11.44 -3.64
N THR A 154 19.43 -10.42 -4.38
CA THR A 154 20.80 -10.34 -4.93
C THR A 154 21.84 -10.37 -3.80
N VAL A 155 21.72 -9.49 -2.80
CA VAL A 155 22.61 -9.49 -1.63
C VAL A 155 22.58 -10.83 -0.90
N GLN A 156 21.39 -11.43 -0.70
CA GLN A 156 21.28 -12.73 -0.05
C GLN A 156 21.92 -13.86 -0.87
N ALA A 157 21.85 -13.81 -2.20
CA ALA A 157 22.49 -14.79 -3.08
C ALA A 157 24.02 -14.72 -3.04
N GLN A 158 24.59 -13.53 -2.87
CA GLN A 158 26.05 -13.32 -2.80
C GLN A 158 26.61 -13.56 -1.39
N THR A 159 26.02 -12.95 -0.36
CA THR A 159 26.51 -13.03 1.03
C THR A 159 26.08 -14.29 1.79
N GLY A 160 25.03 -14.97 1.30
CA GLY A 160 24.35 -16.06 2.02
C GLY A 160 23.52 -15.60 3.23
N GLN A 161 23.52 -14.30 3.56
CA GLN A 161 22.84 -13.72 4.71
C GLN A 161 21.56 -13.01 4.27
N ARG A 162 20.52 -13.01 5.13
CA ARG A 162 19.29 -12.28 4.80
C ARG A 162 19.51 -10.78 4.97
N SER A 163 19.55 -10.08 3.84
CA SER A 163 19.54 -8.62 3.77
C SER A 163 18.31 -8.00 4.45
N TRP A 164 18.53 -6.88 5.14
CA TRP A 164 17.49 -6.01 5.71
C TRP A 164 17.53 -4.58 5.15
N LEU A 165 18.33 -4.34 4.09
CA LEU A 165 18.48 -3.04 3.44
C LEU A 165 17.15 -2.35 3.15
N MET A 166 17.14 -1.03 3.19
CA MET A 166 16.02 -0.21 2.73
C MET A 166 16.40 0.52 1.45
N LEU A 167 15.51 0.51 0.45
CA LEU A 167 15.64 1.32 -0.76
C LEU A 167 14.60 2.44 -0.72
N ASP A 168 15.04 3.65 -1.02
CA ASP A 168 14.20 4.80 -1.39
C ASP A 168 14.65 5.40 -2.71
N ILE A 169 13.76 6.12 -3.39
CA ILE A 169 14.03 6.77 -4.67
C ILE A 169 13.47 8.18 -4.55
N ASP A 170 14.35 9.19 -4.67
CA ASP A 170 14.05 10.62 -4.61
C ASP A 170 13.10 11.00 -3.44
N GLY A 171 13.31 10.47 -2.24
CA GLY A 171 12.47 10.80 -1.07
C GLY A 171 11.01 10.33 -1.18
N TYR A 172 10.67 9.45 -2.14
CA TYR A 172 9.29 9.03 -2.44
C TYR A 172 8.54 8.57 -1.19
N ARG A 173 9.17 7.78 -0.31
CA ARG A 173 8.53 7.25 0.89
C ARG A 173 8.03 8.33 1.83
N ASP A 174 8.70 9.48 1.92
CA ASP A 174 8.27 10.58 2.78
C ASP A 174 7.19 11.43 2.12
N ARG A 175 7.35 11.77 0.82
CA ARG A 175 6.29 12.43 0.04
C ARG A 175 4.97 11.65 0.11
N ARG A 176 5.03 10.32 -0.05
CA ARG A 176 3.87 9.43 0.04
C ARG A 176 3.24 9.40 1.44
N LYS A 177 4.02 9.44 2.52
CA LYS A 177 3.49 9.56 3.89
C LYS A 177 2.72 10.88 4.06
N ASP A 178 3.22 11.98 3.51
CA ASP A 178 2.56 13.29 3.60
C ASP A 178 1.27 13.37 2.78
N ASP A 179 1.25 12.80 1.58
CA ASP A 179 0.03 12.74 0.78
C ASP A 179 -1.05 11.87 1.43
N LEU A 180 -0.67 10.74 2.05
CA LEU A 180 -1.61 9.93 2.83
C LEU A 180 -2.15 10.67 4.06
N ARG A 181 -1.35 11.54 4.70
CA ARG A 181 -1.81 12.41 5.80
C ARG A 181 -2.83 13.44 5.33
N LYS A 182 -2.63 14.04 4.14
CA LYS A 182 -3.60 14.97 3.52
C LYS A 182 -4.92 14.24 3.22
N VAL A 183 -4.87 13.14 2.49
CA VAL A 183 -6.05 12.32 2.12
C VAL A 183 -6.81 11.81 3.36
N ALA A 184 -6.10 11.39 4.42
CA ALA A 184 -6.73 10.99 5.67
C ALA A 184 -7.41 12.18 6.39
N SER A 185 -6.84 13.38 6.32
CA SER A 185 -7.42 14.59 6.92
C SER A 185 -8.68 15.05 6.17
N GLU A 186 -8.65 15.05 4.84
CA GLU A 186 -9.81 15.33 3.99
C GLU A 186 -10.96 14.35 4.25
N ALA A 187 -10.65 13.06 4.44
CA ALA A 187 -11.63 12.04 4.79
C ALA A 187 -12.22 12.26 6.19
N VAL A 188 -11.40 12.64 7.18
CA VAL A 188 -11.86 13.02 8.52
C VAL A 188 -12.83 14.21 8.46
N GLU A 189 -12.47 15.28 7.75
CA GLU A 189 -13.32 16.47 7.58
C GLU A 189 -14.64 16.13 6.87
N SER A 190 -14.58 15.29 5.83
CA SER A 190 -15.76 14.80 5.12
C SER A 190 -16.70 14.00 6.03
N VAL A 191 -16.16 13.08 6.85
CA VAL A 191 -16.95 12.28 7.81
C VAL A 191 -17.57 13.15 8.90
N GLN A 192 -16.83 14.15 9.42
CA GLN A 192 -17.34 15.06 10.46
C GLN A 192 -18.42 16.02 9.95
N SER A 193 -18.31 16.47 8.70
CA SER A 193 -19.27 17.41 8.09
C SER A 193 -20.51 16.72 7.51
N GLU A 194 -20.36 15.57 6.85
CA GLU A 194 -21.46 14.86 6.21
C GLU A 194 -22.13 13.80 7.09
N GLY A 195 -21.48 13.38 8.19
CA GLY A 195 -21.97 12.33 9.09
C GLY A 195 -22.07 10.94 8.43
N ARG A 196 -21.41 10.74 7.29
CA ARG A 196 -21.41 9.49 6.51
C ARG A 196 -20.03 8.86 6.48
N THR A 197 -20.00 7.54 6.47
CA THR A 197 -18.77 6.73 6.33
C THR A 197 -18.06 7.04 5.01
N VAL A 198 -16.73 7.15 5.02
CA VAL A 198 -15.89 7.35 3.83
C VAL A 198 -14.93 6.19 3.66
N SER A 199 -14.98 5.52 2.50
CA SER A 199 -14.03 4.48 2.10
C SER A 199 -12.92 5.07 1.24
N LEU A 200 -11.66 4.82 1.61
CA LEU A 200 -10.49 5.27 0.86
C LEU A 200 -10.07 4.27 -0.23
N ARG A 201 -9.12 4.67 -1.07
CA ARG A 201 -8.51 3.78 -2.07
C ARG A 201 -7.79 2.60 -1.39
N PRO A 202 -7.71 1.42 -2.03
CA PRO A 202 -6.84 0.34 -1.58
C PRO A 202 -5.39 0.78 -1.44
N MET A 203 -4.72 0.32 -0.39
CA MET A 203 -3.38 0.74 0.00
C MET A 203 -2.73 -0.31 0.90
N ASN A 204 -1.40 -0.37 0.93
CA ASN A 204 -0.66 -1.40 1.63
C ASN A 204 -0.74 -1.24 3.17
N SER A 205 -0.26 -2.24 3.93
CA SER A 205 -0.44 -2.26 5.38
C SER A 205 0.26 -1.13 6.13
N PHE A 206 1.35 -0.57 5.59
CA PHE A 206 2.02 0.59 6.16
C PHE A 206 1.20 1.87 5.91
N GLU A 207 0.70 2.03 4.69
CA GLU A 207 -0.14 3.18 4.32
C GLU A 207 -1.44 3.22 5.13
N ARG A 208 -2.12 2.07 5.28
CA ARG A 208 -3.31 1.97 6.16
C ARG A 208 -3.00 2.39 7.60
N LYS A 209 -1.81 2.03 8.11
CA LYS A 209 -1.38 2.43 9.46
C LYS A 209 -1.21 3.95 9.58
N VAL A 210 -0.62 4.61 8.59
CA VAL A 210 -0.51 6.09 8.55
C VAL A 210 -1.90 6.73 8.58
N VAL A 211 -2.85 6.23 7.78
CA VAL A 211 -4.24 6.72 7.78
C VAL A 211 -4.92 6.49 9.14
N HIS A 212 -4.86 5.27 9.69
CA HIS A 212 -5.44 4.96 10.99
C HIS A 212 -4.90 5.88 12.11
N ASP A 213 -3.62 6.23 12.07
CA ASP A 213 -3.01 7.13 13.05
C ASP A 213 -3.47 8.58 12.92
N VAL A 214 -3.82 9.05 11.71
CA VAL A 214 -4.44 10.37 11.50
C VAL A 214 -5.90 10.37 11.97
N VAL A 215 -6.67 9.35 11.58
CA VAL A 215 -8.08 9.21 11.96
C VAL A 215 -8.25 9.10 13.49
N ALA A 216 -7.41 8.32 14.15
CA ALA A 216 -7.43 8.16 15.61
C ALA A 216 -7.07 9.47 16.35
N LYS A 217 -6.14 10.28 15.81
CA LYS A 217 -5.83 11.61 16.36
C LYS A 217 -7.01 12.59 16.26
N ALA A 218 -7.87 12.42 15.25
CA ALA A 218 -9.10 13.18 15.12
C ALA A 218 -10.27 12.66 15.97
N GLY A 219 -10.07 11.59 16.76
CA GLY A 219 -11.09 10.99 17.63
C GLY A 219 -12.14 10.14 16.91
N LEU A 220 -11.97 9.88 15.61
CA LEU A 220 -12.85 9.04 14.82
C LEU A 220 -12.44 7.56 14.87
N ARG A 221 -13.34 6.67 14.43
CA ARG A 221 -13.04 5.23 14.25
C ARG A 221 -12.71 4.93 12.80
N SER A 222 -11.85 3.94 12.59
CA SER A 222 -11.56 3.39 11.25
C SER A 222 -11.31 1.90 11.30
N GLU A 223 -11.68 1.21 10.23
CA GLU A 223 -11.50 -0.23 10.03
C GLU A 223 -10.81 -0.52 8.69
N SER A 224 -10.12 -1.66 8.59
CA SER A 224 -9.37 -2.08 7.39
C SER A 224 -10.12 -3.21 6.65
N GLU A 225 -11.05 -2.84 5.77
CA GLU A 225 -11.90 -3.75 4.99
C GLU A 225 -11.23 -4.24 3.68
N GLY A 226 -11.66 -5.41 3.19
CA GLY A 226 -11.14 -6.04 1.97
C GLY A 226 -9.93 -6.96 2.18
N GLU A 227 -9.50 -7.63 1.11
CA GLU A 227 -8.45 -8.66 1.13
C GLU A 227 -7.33 -8.36 0.13
N GLY A 228 -6.10 -8.78 0.46
CA GLY A 228 -4.91 -8.58 -0.39
C GLY A 228 -4.74 -7.13 -0.82
N ASP A 229 -4.55 -6.93 -2.12
CA ASP A 229 -4.33 -5.63 -2.76
C ASP A 229 -5.58 -4.74 -2.81
N HIS A 230 -6.78 -5.31 -2.57
CA HIS A 230 -8.04 -4.57 -2.51
C HIS A 230 -8.36 -4.05 -1.10
N ARG A 231 -7.47 -4.30 -0.13
CA ARG A 231 -7.66 -3.90 1.26
C ARG A 231 -7.46 -2.40 1.45
N HIS A 232 -8.46 -1.73 2.01
CA HIS A 232 -8.54 -0.28 2.15
C HIS A 232 -8.95 0.13 3.57
N VAL A 233 -8.89 1.43 3.88
CA VAL A 233 -9.39 1.96 5.17
C VAL A 233 -10.76 2.58 4.97
N VAL A 234 -11.65 2.28 5.89
CA VAL A 234 -12.99 2.87 6.01
C VAL A 234 -13.02 3.72 7.27
N VAL A 235 -13.48 4.97 7.16
CA VAL A 235 -13.55 5.94 8.26
C VAL A 235 -15.01 6.17 8.64
N HIS A 236 -15.33 6.00 9.93
CA HIS A 236 -16.68 6.06 10.46
C HIS A 236 -16.90 7.33 11.30
N PRO A 237 -18.13 7.89 11.30
CA PRO A 237 -18.51 8.94 12.25
C PRO A 237 -18.45 8.45 13.70
N ALA A 238 -18.38 9.41 14.63
CA ALA A 238 -18.25 9.17 16.08
C ALA A 238 -19.58 8.75 16.75
#